data_AF-A0A1F9VED0-F1
#
_entry.id   AF-A0A1F9VED0-F1
#
_cell.length_a   1.000
_cell.length_b   1.000
_cell.length_c   1.000
_cell.angle_alpha   90.00
_cell.angle_beta   90.00
_cell.angle_gamma   90.00
#
_symmetry.space_group_name_H-M   'P 1'
#
loop_
_entity.id
_entity.type
_entity.pdbx_description
1 polymer ?
#
loop_
_entity_poly.entity_id
_entity_poly.type
_entity_poly.pdbx_seq_one_letter_code
_entity_poly.pdbx_strand_id
1 'polypeptide(L)' 'MTRKEYAKLVKAHRMRGEKTIAACGAVLVDGLTAYAAAQKIGVEESTISRALARLRRPLCPHCGQPIRLGGEA' A
#
# COMPACT_ATOMS: atom_id res chain seq x y z
N MET A 1 -1.86 12.59 -1.96
CA MET A 1 -3.16 11.91 -1.81
C MET A 1 -3.78 12.32 -0.48
N THR A 2 -5.10 12.47 -0.40
CA THR A 2 -5.76 12.80 0.88
C THR A 2 -5.98 11.56 1.77
N ARG A 3 -6.15 11.75 3.09
CA ARG A 3 -6.47 10.65 4.02
C ARG A 3 -7.73 9.87 3.63
N LYS A 4 -8.74 10.57 3.08
CA LYS A 4 -10.00 9.95 2.64
C LYS A 4 -9.80 9.05 1.43
N GLU A 5 -9.00 9.48 0.46
CA GLU A 5 -8.65 8.65 -0.70
C GLU A 5 -7.82 7.44 -0.29
N TYR A 6 -6.87 7.63 0.63
CA TYR A 6 -6.07 6.53 1.17
C TYR A 6 -6.95 5.45 1.81
N ALA A 7 -7.89 5.86 2.67
CA ALA A 7 -8.81 4.92 3.33
C ALA A 7 -9.65 4.12 2.32
N LYS A 8 -10.11 4.75 1.23
CA LYS A 8 -10.79 4.04 0.15
C LYS A 8 -9.89 3.01 -0.52
N LEU A 9 -8.62 3.37 -0.76
CA LEU A 9 -7.63 2.52 -1.42
C LEU A 9 -7.25 1.32 -0.53
N VAL A 10 -7.04 1.55 0.77
CA VAL A 10 -6.83 0.48 1.77
C VAL A 10 -8.00 -0.49 1.80
N LYS A 11 -9.23 0.02 1.77
CA LYS A 11 -10.46 -0.79 1.75
C LYS A 11 -10.60 -1.57 0.44
N ALA A 12 -10.33 -0.93 -0.70
CA ALA A 12 -10.41 -1.56 -2.02
C ALA A 12 -9.42 -2.73 -2.15
N HIS A 13 -8.17 -2.52 -1.72
CA HIS A 13 -7.12 -3.55 -1.76
C HIS A 13 -7.19 -4.54 -0.60
N ARG A 14 -8.21 -4.42 0.28
CA ARG A 14 -8.40 -5.25 1.48
C ARG A 14 -7.12 -5.41 2.29
N MET A 15 -6.34 -4.33 2.41
CA MET A 15 -5.06 -4.38 3.12
C MET A 15 -5.31 -4.71 4.59
N ARG A 16 -4.47 -5.60 5.15
CA ARG A 16 -4.53 -6.02 6.55
C ARG A 16 -3.23 -5.64 7.25
N GLY A 17 -3.32 -5.36 8.54
CA GLY A 17 -2.18 -4.99 9.39
C GLY A 17 -2.12 -3.49 9.65
N GLU A 18 -2.45 -3.08 10.87
CA GLU A 18 -2.51 -1.67 11.28
C GLU A 18 -1.18 -0.94 11.08
N LYS A 19 -0.06 -1.59 11.41
CA LYS A 19 1.28 -1.02 11.23
C LYS A 19 1.61 -0.78 9.75
N THR A 20 1.27 -1.72 8.87
CA THR A 20 1.53 -1.57 7.42
C THR A 20 0.65 -0.48 6.80
N ILE A 21 -0.61 -0.37 7.25
CA ILE A 21 -1.52 0.70 6.84
C ILE A 21 -1.00 2.06 7.32
N ALA A 22 -0.57 2.16 8.59
CA ALA A 22 -0.01 3.40 9.12
C ALA A 22 1.27 3.81 8.37
N ALA A 23 2.16 2.86 8.08
CA ALA A 23 3.40 3.13 7.34
C ALA A 23 3.17 3.54 5.88
N CYS A 24 2.23 2.90 5.18
CA CYS A 24 1.85 3.31 3.83
C CYS A 24 1.14 4.68 3.82
N GLY A 25 0.35 4.97 4.85
CA GLY A 25 -0.26 6.29 5.05
C GLY A 25 0.81 7.37 5.25
N ALA A 26 1.80 7.12 6.09
CA ALA A 26 2.94 8.02 6.30
C ALA A 26 3.67 8.37 5.00
N VAL A 27 3.83 7.39 4.08
CA VAL A 27 4.47 7.63 2.78
C VAL A 27 3.54 8.38 1.82
N LEU A 28 2.30 7.91 1.64
CA LEU A 28 1.43 8.39 0.56
C LEU A 28 0.58 9.61 0.93
N VAL A 29 0.36 9.85 2.22
CA VAL A 29 -0.40 11.00 2.76
C VAL A 29 0.56 12.05 3.29
N ASP A 30 1.46 11.67 4.20
CA ASP A 30 2.37 12.62 4.87
C ASP A 30 3.65 12.91 4.05
N GLY A 31 3.86 12.21 2.92
CA GLY A 31 4.98 12.46 2.00
C GLY A 31 6.34 11.97 2.49
N LEU A 32 6.37 11.11 3.52
CA LEU A 32 7.61 10.56 4.05
C LEU A 32 8.25 9.55 3.09
N THR A 33 9.56 9.38 3.18
CA THR A 33 10.25 8.29 2.47
C THR A 33 9.90 6.94 3.11
N ALA A 34 10.03 5.85 2.35
CA ALA A 34 9.79 4.49 2.87
C ALA A 34 10.66 4.19 4.11
N TYR A 35 11.93 4.61 4.06
CA TYR A 35 12.87 4.51 5.18
C TYR A 35 12.40 5.29 6.42
N ALA A 36 11.99 6.56 6.26
CA ALA A 36 11.53 7.37 7.37
C ALA A 36 10.22 6.83 7.98
N ALA A 37 9.31 6.33 7.15
CA ALA A 37 8.07 5.69 7.60
C ALA A 37 8.34 4.35 8.31
N ALA A 38 9.31 3.57 7.82
CA ALA A 38 9.76 2.32 8.43
C ALA A 38 10.27 2.56 9.86
N GLN A 39 11.16 3.53 10.05
CA GLN A 39 11.67 3.89 11.37
C GLN A 39 10.58 4.45 12.29
N LYS A 40 9.70 5.31 11.77
CA LYS A 40 8.64 5.93 12.58
C LYS A 40 7.61 4.93 13.10
N ILE A 41 7.25 3.91 12.31
CA ILE A 41 6.20 2.95 12.64
C ILE A 41 6.78 1.63 13.20
N GLY A 42 8.07 1.38 13.03
CA GLY A 42 8.74 0.14 13.44
C GLY A 42 8.36 -1.04 12.55
N VAL A 43 8.40 -0.85 11.23
CA VAL A 43 8.20 -1.91 10.23
C VAL A 43 9.37 -1.96 9.27
N GLU A 44 9.66 -3.15 8.73
CA GLU A 44 10.65 -3.34 7.68
C GLU A 44 10.34 -2.50 6.44
N GLU A 45 11.34 -1.81 5.89
CA GLU A 45 11.20 -1.05 4.64
C GLU A 45 10.70 -1.93 3.49
N SER A 46 11.22 -3.17 3.40
CA SER A 46 10.77 -4.20 2.47
C SER A 46 9.26 -4.45 2.54
N THR A 47 8.66 -4.36 3.73
CA THR A 47 7.21 -4.54 3.93
C THR A 47 6.43 -3.37 3.32
N ILE A 48 6.92 -2.15 3.50
CA ILE A 48 6.33 -0.94 2.92
C ILE A 48 6.42 -1.01 1.39
N SER A 49 7.60 -1.30 0.83
CA SER A 49 7.78 -1.43 -0.62
C SER A 49 6.86 -2.47 -1.25
N ARG A 50 6.72 -3.65 -0.62
CA ARG A 50 5.78 -4.70 -1.07
C ARG A 50 4.32 -4.29 -0.95
N ALA A 51 3.96 -3.51 0.07
CA ALA A 51 2.59 -3.01 0.24
C ALA A 51 2.26 -1.91 -0.79
N LEU A 52 3.17 -0.98 -1.03
CA LEU A 52 3.06 0.05 -2.06
C LEU A 52 2.94 -0.57 -3.46
N ALA A 53 3.76 -1.57 -3.76
CA ALA A 53 3.67 -2.30 -5.03
C ALA A 53 2.30 -2.95 -5.21
N ARG A 54 1.70 -3.51 -4.14
CA ARG A 54 0.34 -4.05 -4.18
C ARG A 54 -0.70 -2.95 -4.41
N LEU A 55 -0.57 -1.79 -3.76
CA LEU A 55 -1.49 -0.67 -3.92
C LEU A 55 -1.48 -0.07 -5.33
N ARG A 56 -0.32 -0.06 -5.98
CA ARG A 56 -0.16 0.44 -7.36
C ARG A 56 -0.68 -0.51 -8.43
N ARG A 57 -0.94 -1.79 -8.10
CA ARG A 57 -1.47 -2.75 -9.08
C ARG A 57 -2.93 -2.45 -9.41
N PRO A 58 -3.32 -2.53 -10.70
CA PRO A 58 -4.71 -2.41 -11.08
C PRO A 58 -5.52 -3.55 -10.44
N LEU A 59 -6.68 -3.21 -9.91
CA LEU A 59 -7.65 -4.20 -9.45
C LEU A 59 -8.55 -4.62 -10.61
N CYS A 60 -8.94 -5.89 -10.62
CA CYS A 60 -9.92 -6.39 -11.57
C CYS A 60 -11.28 -5.72 -11.30
N PRO A 61 -11.94 -5.12 -12.32
CA PRO A 61 -13.23 -4.44 -12.16
C PRO A 61 -14.37 -5.40 -11.80
N HIS A 62 -14.25 -6.70 -12.09
CA HIS A 62 -15.27 -7.71 -11.80
C HIS A 62 -15.19 -8.30 -10.40
N CYS A 63 -13.97 -8.58 -9.90
CA CYS A 63 -13.80 -9.30 -8.63
C CYS A 63 -13.02 -8.52 -7.57
N GLY A 64 -12.49 -7.32 -7.89
CA GLY A 64 -11.71 -6.49 -6.97
C GLY A 64 -10.37 -7.10 -6.54
N GLN A 65 -9.94 -8.20 -7.17
CA GLN A 65 -8.65 -8.81 -6.91
C GLN A 65 -7.54 -8.09 -7.67
N PRO A 66 -6.33 -7.97 -7.09
CA PRO A 66 -5.19 -7.39 -7.78
C PRO A 66 -4.81 -8.24 -9.00
N ILE A 67 -4.78 -7.62 -10.17
CA ILE A 67 -4.38 -8.29 -11.41
C ILE A 67 -2.90 -8.63 -11.29
N ARG A 68 -2.59 -9.93 -11.40
CA ARG A 68 -1.20 -10.38 -11.54
C ARG A 68 -0.80 -10.14 -13.00
N LEU A 69 -0.20 -8.98 -13.28
CA LEU A 69 0.59 -8.82 -14.50
C LEU A 69 1.85 -9.67 -14.30
N GLY A 70 1.78 -10.93 -14.72
CA GLY A 70 2.82 -11.92 -14.45
C GLY A 70 2.57 -13.15 -15.30
N GLY A 71 2.98 -13.05 -16.55
CA GLY A 71 2.99 -14.11 -17.55
C GLY A 71 3.81 -13.64 -18.76
N GLU A 72 5.03 -13.15 -18.53
CA GLU A 72 6.04 -13.15 -19.58
C GLU A 72 6.48 -14.61 -19.72
N ALA A 73 6.15 -15.18 -20.88
CA ALA A 73 6.48 -16.54 -21.31
C ALA A 73 7.94 -16.64 -21.75
#